data_AF-A0A9D0ZBM2-F1
#
_entry.id   AF-A0A9D0ZBM2-F1
#
_cell.length_a   1.000
_cell.length_b   1.000
_cell.length_c   1.000
_cell.angle_alpha   90.00
_cell.angle_beta   90.00
_cell.angle_gamma   90.00
#
_symmetry.space_group_name_H-M   'P 1'
#
loop_
_entity.id
_entity.type
_entity.pdbx_description
1 polymer ?
#
loop_
_entity_poly.entity_id
_entity_poly.type
_entity_poly.pdbx_seq_one_letter_code
_entity_poly.pdbx_strand_id
1 'polypeptide(L)'
;MILYHLLGGVNLLLRLLICLVILSCALSWFLPVHHRAVRLVDRIVEPVLSPVRAWTFRIWRGPFDISPWIVVLLLSLLQGVVQRWRYAALGLF
;
A
#
# COMPACT_ATOMS: atom_id res chain seq x y z
N MET A 1 -4.63 22.58 -14.66
CA MET A 1 -5.25 21.32 -15.17
C MET A 1 -4.27 20.15 -15.20
N ILE A 2 -3.05 20.27 -15.75
CA ILE A 2 -2.06 19.15 -15.79
C ILE A 2 -1.76 18.58 -14.39
N LEU A 3 -1.51 19.43 -13.39
CA LEU A 3 -1.24 19.01 -12.00
C LEU A 3 -2.37 18.13 -11.41
N TYR A 4 -3.63 18.46 -11.69
CA TYR A 4 -4.78 17.69 -11.23
C TYR A 4 -4.76 16.26 -11.77
N HIS A 5 -4.45 16.09 -13.06
CA HIS A 5 -4.35 14.76 -13.68
C HIS A 5 -3.17 13.95 -13.15
N LEU A 6 -2.01 14.60 -12.94
CA LEU A 6 -0.84 13.96 -12.33
C LEU A 6 -1.15 13.43 -10.92
N LEU A 7 -1.77 14.26 -10.07
CA LEU A 7 -2.21 13.85 -8.74
C LEU A 7 -3.29 12.76 -8.79
N GLY A 8 -4.14 12.77 -9.81
CA GLY A 8 -5.08 11.69 -10.09
C GLY A 8 -4.39 10.36 -10.37
N GLY A 9 -3.33 10.36 -11.19
CA GLY A 9 -2.51 9.18 -11.47
C GLY A 9 -1.82 8.63 -10.22
N VAL A 10 -1.21 9.52 -9.41
CA VAL A 10 -0.60 9.14 -8.13
C VAL A 10 -1.64 8.52 -7.19
N ASN A 11 -2.81 9.13 -7.07
CA ASN A 11 -3.88 8.59 -6.24
C ASN A 11 -4.35 7.21 -6.71
N LEU A 12 -4.45 6.99 -8.03
CA LEU A 12 -4.79 5.67 -8.58
C LEU A 12 -3.72 4.63 -8.21
N LEU A 13 -2.45 4.97 -8.35
CA LEU A 13 -1.34 4.10 -7.97
C LEU A 13 -1.39 3.73 -6.48
N LEU A 14 -1.65 4.69 -5.60
CA LEU A 14 -1.80 4.43 -4.17
C LEU A 14 -2.97 3.47 -3.87
N ARG A 15 -4.12 3.61 -4.56
CA ARG A 15 -5.25 2.68 -4.43
C ARG A 15 -4.88 1.26 -4.86
N LEU A 16 -4.18 1.15 -5.98
CA LEU A 16 -3.75 -0.14 -6.50
C LEU A 16 -2.76 -0.81 -5.53
N LEU A 17 -1.81 -0.05 -4.96
CA LEU A 17 -0.89 -0.58 -3.96
C LEU A 17 -1.62 -1.05 -2.70
N ILE A 18 -2.56 -0.27 -2.16
CA ILE A 18 -3.39 -0.68 -1.00
C ILE A 18 -4.14 -1.99 -1.32
N CYS A 19 -4.77 -2.07 -2.50
CA CYS A 19 -5.47 -3.26 -2.94
C CYS A 19 -4.53 -4.47 -3.06
N LEU A 20 -3.33 -4.28 -3.61
CA LEU A 20 -2.33 -5.35 -3.73
C LEU A 20 -1.80 -5.81 -2.36
N VAL A 21 -1.63 -4.91 -1.39
CA VAL A 21 -1.25 -5.30 -0.01
C VAL A 21 -2.33 -6.18 0.61
N ILE A 22 -3.60 -5.76 0.51
CA ILE A 22 -4.73 -6.55 1.00
C ILE A 22 -4.81 -7.90 0.27
N LEU A 23 -4.59 -7.89 -1.05
CA LEU A 23 -4.58 -9.11 -1.85
C LEU A 23 -3.44 -10.05 -1.44
N SER A 24 -2.22 -9.55 -1.20
CA SER A 24 -1.09 -10.34 -0.70
C SER A 24 -1.46 -11.04 0.62
N CYS A 25 -2.08 -10.31 1.56
CA CYS A 25 -2.57 -10.91 2.81
C CYS A 25 -3.64 -11.96 2.60
N ALA A 26 -4.63 -11.70 1.74
CA ALA A 26 -5.66 -12.68 1.45
C ALA A 26 -5.05 -13.93 0.81
N LEU A 27 -4.19 -13.77 -0.19
CA LEU A 27 -3.56 -14.88 -0.89
C LEU A 27 -2.67 -15.72 0.03
N SER A 28 -2.02 -15.13 1.04
CA SER A 28 -1.19 -15.89 1.99
C SER A 28 -2.00 -16.83 2.90
N TRP A 29 -3.30 -16.56 3.08
CA TRP A 29 -4.21 -17.46 3.82
C TRP A 29 -4.78 -18.57 2.94
N PHE A 30 -4.99 -18.31 1.65
CA PHE A 30 -5.66 -19.27 0.75
C PHE A 30 -4.69 -20.12 -0.08
N LEU A 31 -3.47 -19.64 -0.34
CA LEU A 31 -2.52 -20.27 -1.26
C LEU A 31 -1.16 -20.53 -0.60
N PRO A 32 -0.47 -21.60 -1.00
CA PRO A 32 0.89 -21.86 -0.54
C PRO A 32 1.87 -20.79 -1.07
N VAL A 33 2.91 -20.50 -0.30
CA VAL A 33 3.95 -19.48 -0.60
C VAL A 33 4.62 -19.68 -1.97
N HIS A 34 4.68 -20.92 -2.45
CA HIS A 34 5.28 -21.27 -3.74
C HIS A 34 4.32 -21.09 -4.93
N HIS A 35 3.11 -20.57 -4.72
CA HIS A 35 2.17 -20.33 -5.81
C HIS A 35 2.63 -19.14 -6.67
N ARG A 36 2.51 -19.26 -8.00
CA ARG A 36 2.99 -18.23 -8.95
C ARG A 36 2.29 -16.89 -8.73
N ALA A 37 0.99 -16.89 -8.42
CA ALA A 37 0.22 -15.67 -8.17
C ALA A 37 0.71 -14.93 -6.91
N VAL A 38 0.99 -15.65 -5.82
CA VAL A 38 1.52 -15.08 -4.56
C VAL A 38 2.85 -14.39 -4.85
N ARG A 39 3.79 -15.09 -5.49
CA ARG A 39 5.10 -14.50 -5.85
C ARG A 39 5.01 -13.27 -6.75
N LEU A 40 4.04 -13.23 -7.67
CA LEU A 40 3.85 -12.09 -8.56
C LEU A 40 3.37 -10.86 -7.78
N VAL A 41 2.38 -11.04 -6.90
CA VAL A 41 1.87 -9.96 -6.04
C VAL A 41 2.97 -9.51 -5.08
N ASP A 42 3.65 -10.44 -4.42
CA ASP A 42 4.70 -10.11 -3.45
C ASP A 42 5.85 -9.34 -4.11
N ARG A 43 6.25 -9.66 -5.35
CA ARG A 43 7.27 -8.87 -6.06
C ARG A 43 6.92 -7.38 -6.20
N ILE A 44 5.63 -7.04 -6.28
CA ILE A 44 5.17 -5.66 -6.40
C ILE A 44 5.07 -5.01 -5.02
N VAL A 45 4.59 -5.75 -4.02
CA VAL A 45 4.29 -5.19 -2.69
C VAL A 45 5.49 -5.20 -1.76
N GLU A 46 6.40 -6.17 -1.88
CA GLU A 46 7.53 -6.38 -0.98
C GLU A 46 8.47 -5.16 -0.86
N PRO A 47 8.75 -4.36 -1.90
CA PRO A 47 9.51 -3.12 -1.75
C PRO A 47 8.89 -2.13 -0.74
N VAL A 48 7.56 -2.16 -0.57
CA VAL A 48 6.82 -1.32 0.38
C VAL A 48 6.63 -2.04 1.73
N LEU A 49 6.36 -3.34 1.71
CA LEU A 49 6.15 -4.16 2.90
C LEU A 49 7.44 -4.41 3.69
N SER A 50 8.53 -4.79 3.02
CA SER A 50 9.83 -5.14 3.63
C SER A 50 10.37 -4.11 4.62
N PRO A 51 10.46 -2.80 4.30
CA PRO A 51 10.98 -1.82 5.26
C PRO A 51 10.08 -1.68 6.50
N VAL A 52 8.76 -1.71 6.31
CA VAL A 52 7.80 -1.64 7.42
C VAL A 52 7.87 -2.91 8.25
N ARG A 53 7.92 -4.08 7.62
CA ARG A 53 8.07 -5.39 8.26
C ARG A 53 9.35 -5.48 9.08
N ALA A 54 10.48 -5.01 8.54
CA ALA A 54 11.75 -4.97 9.26
C ALA A 54 11.69 -4.06 10.50
N TRP A 55 11.02 -2.91 10.40
CA TRP A 55 10.80 -2.01 11.53
C TRP A 55 9.85 -2.62 12.57
N THR A 56 8.74 -3.20 12.12
CA THR A 56 7.74 -3.86 12.96
C THR A 56 8.35 -5.02 13.74
N PHE A 57 9.12 -5.92 13.12
CA PHE A 57 9.74 -7.05 13.82
C PHE A 57 10.78 -6.64 14.87
N ARG A 58 11.40 -5.46 14.72
CA ARG A 58 12.31 -4.93 15.73
C ARG A 58 11.57 -4.49 17.00
N ILE A 59 10.35 -3.99 16.86
CA ILE A 59 9.55 -3.44 17.97
C ILE A 59 8.58 -4.48 18.53
N TRP A 60 8.05 -5.35 17.66
CA TRP A 60 7.01 -6.31 17.94
C TRP A 60 7.42 -7.70 17.42
N ARG A 61 7.62 -8.65 18.33
CA ARG A 61 7.96 -10.05 18.01
C ARG A 61 6.76 -11.00 18.15
N GLY A 62 5.56 -10.49 17.94
CA GLY A 62 4.36 -11.32 18.00
C GLY A 62 4.29 -12.34 16.85
N PRO A 63 3.42 -13.34 16.97
CA PRO A 63 3.26 -14.40 15.97
C PRO A 63 2.59 -13.92 14.68
N PHE A 64 1.95 -12.73 14.70
CA PHE A 64 1.24 -12.16 13.57
C PHE A 64 2.03 -11.03 12.92
N ASP A 65 2.12 -11.06 11.58
CA ASP A 65 2.68 -9.97 10.79
C ASP A 65 1.68 -8.80 10.73
N ILE A 66 1.90 -7.77 11.55
CA ILE A 66 1.08 -6.56 11.57
C ILE A 66 1.53 -5.52 10.52
N SER A 67 2.66 -5.78 9.80
CA SER A 67 3.18 -4.83 8.81
C SER A 67 2.20 -4.48 7.68
N PRO A 68 1.32 -5.38 7.19
CA PRO A 68 0.36 -5.01 6.14
C PRO A 68 -0.66 -3.98 6.61
N TRP A 69 -1.12 -4.07 7.86
CA TRP A 69 -2.02 -3.08 8.45
C TRP A 69 -1.37 -1.70 8.54
N ILE A 70 -0.10 -1.67 8.94
CA ILE A 70 0.69 -0.43 9.03
C ILE A 70 0.89 0.16 7.64
N VAL A 71 1.24 -0.65 6.64
CA VAL A 71 1.39 -0.20 5.25
C VAL A 71 0.07 0.38 4.72
N VAL A 72 -1.06 -0.32 4.91
CA VAL A 72 -2.38 0.18 4.48
C VAL A 72 -2.70 1.52 5.13
N LEU A 73 -2.43 1.67 6.44
CA LEU A 73 -2.63 2.93 7.14
C LEU A 73 -1.77 4.06 6.56
N LEU A 74 -0.47 3.83 6.37
CA LEU A 74 0.47 4.82 5.84
C LEU A 74 0.09 5.25 4.41
N LEU A 75 -0.25 4.29 3.55
CA LEU A 75 -0.69 4.58 2.18
C LEU A 75 -2.02 5.33 2.17
N SER A 76 -2.94 5.03 3.10
CA SER A 76 -4.22 5.73 3.22
C SER A 76 -4.05 7.18 3.69
N LEU A 77 -3.14 7.42 4.63
CA LEU A 77 -2.78 8.78 5.06
C LEU A 77 -2.17 9.58 3.91
N LEU A 78 -1.21 8.98 3.19
CA LEU A 78 -0.60 9.58 2.01
C LEU A 78 -1.64 9.89 0.92
N GLN A 79 -2.58 8.98 0.70
CA GLN A 79 -3.68 9.19 -0.22
C GLN A 79 -4.56 10.38 0.20
N GLY A 80 -4.89 10.51 1.49
CA GLY A 80 -5.65 11.65 2.00
C GLY A 80 -4.94 12.97 1.73
N VAL A 81 -3.63 13.02 1.94
CA VAL A 81 -2.80 14.17 1.58
C VAL A 81 -2.87 14.44 0.07
N VAL A 82 -2.60 13.45 -0.78
CA VAL A 82 -2.64 13.62 -2.24
C VAL A 82 -4.01 14.12 -2.72
N GLN A 83 -5.11 13.60 -2.17
CA GLN A 83 -6.46 14.04 -2.50
C GLN A 83 -6.71 15.49 -2.09
N ARG A 84 -6.24 15.89 -0.91
CA ARG A 84 -6.33 17.28 -0.47
C ARG A 84 -5.60 18.17 -1.48
N TRP A 85 -4.35 17.88 -1.81
CA TRP A 85 -3.60 18.67 -2.79
C TRP A 85 -4.25 18.67 -4.18
N ARG A 86 -4.92 17.58 -4.56
CA ARG A 86 -5.66 17.49 -5.83
C ARG A 86 -6.83 18.46 -5.89
N TYR A 87 -7.60 18.60 -4.81
CA TYR A 87 -8.69 19.59 -4.74
C TYR A 87 -8.16 21.03 -4.70
N ALA A 88 -6.98 21.28 -4.11
CA ALA A 88 -6.33 22.61 -4.12
C ALA A 88 -5.97 23.04 -5.52
N ALA A 89 -5.48 22.10 -6.33
CA ALA A 89 -5.12 22.37 -7.72
C ALA A 89 -6.34 22.75 -8.60
N LEU A 90 -7.57 22.53 -8.13
CA LEU A 90 -8.81 22.98 -8.77
C LEU A 90 -9.37 24.28 -8.16
N GLY A 91 -8.73 24.84 -7.13
CA GLY A 91 -9.27 25.97 -6.36
C GLY A 91 -10.48 25.62 -5.49
N LEU A 92 -10.66 24.33 -5.14
CA LEU A 92 -11.77 23.85 -4.33
C LEU A 92 -11.49 23.90 -2.81
N PHE A 93 -10.81 24.95 -2.34
CA PHE A 93 -10.58 25.22 -0.92
C PHE A 93 -10.78 26.69 -0.57
#